data_AF-A0A2S4JWV4-F1
#
_entry.id   AF-A0A2S4JWV4-F1
#
_cell.length_a   1.000
_cell.length_b   1.000
_cell.length_c   1.000
_cell.angle_alpha   90.00
_cell.angle_beta   90.00
_cell.angle_gamma   90.00
#
_symmetry.space_group_name_H-M   'P 1'
#
loop_
_entity.id
_entity.type
_entity.pdbx_description
1 polymer ?
#
loop_
_entity_poly.entity_id
_entity_poly.type
_entity_poly.pdbx_seq_one_letter_code
_entity_poly.pdbx_strand_id
1 'polypeptide(L)'
;MTSELYYAIQVLTGEEQRFIQRVEKQVPLAGRGDPEIPPFHLRWPRRKLVIRRKGKRISTIRPIFPGYLFLEAPEVTPPLYHLLRRSTGFIRFLPENHALTPLGAQELRLVRHLLSFGEVLKESTVRFDENSRIVVKEGPLQGLEGQIVKVDRRKGRAKVQLDLYETAFLIDLAFQVMEKAPNPPPHTSDLSRTPDPEQGRPSATREPATREPATREPATRESL
;
A
#
# COMPACT_ATOMS: atom_id res chain seq x y z
N MET A 1 7.53 23.27 8.97
CA MET A 1 7.39 21.82 8.71
C MET A 1 8.78 21.25 8.64
N THR A 2 9.21 20.48 9.63
CA THR A 2 10.53 19.83 9.63
C THR A 2 10.60 18.85 8.47
N SER A 3 11.59 19.00 7.59
CA SER A 3 11.83 18.06 6.51
C SER A 3 12.31 16.74 7.08
N GLU A 4 11.52 15.68 6.98
CA GLU A 4 11.90 14.34 7.45
C GLU A 4 12.88 13.71 6.45
N LEU A 5 14.12 13.55 6.92
CA LEU A 5 15.19 12.88 6.20
C LEU A 5 15.26 11.41 6.61
N TYR A 6 15.67 10.58 5.66
CA TYR A 6 15.89 9.16 5.88
C TYR A 6 17.37 8.85 5.68
N TYR A 7 17.94 8.02 6.53
CA TYR A 7 19.32 7.53 6.44
C TYR A 7 19.31 6.02 6.49
N ALA A 8 20.12 5.34 5.68
CA ALA A 8 20.24 3.89 5.75
C ALA A 8 21.35 3.48 6.71
N ILE A 9 21.03 2.53 7.59
CA ILE A 9 21.95 1.95 8.57
C ILE A 9 22.08 0.47 8.27
N GLN A 10 23.32 0.00 8.12
CA GLN A 10 23.65 -1.41 8.11
C GLN A 10 23.83 -1.92 9.53
N VAL A 11 23.16 -3.02 9.83
CA VAL A 11 23.24 -3.75 11.09
C VAL A 11 23.48 -5.23 10.82
N LEU A 12 23.84 -5.98 11.86
CA LEU A 12 24.00 -7.42 11.76
C LEU A 12 22.68 -8.08 11.32
N THR A 13 22.73 -8.80 10.19
CA THR A 13 21.56 -9.47 9.62
C THR A 13 20.96 -10.47 10.60
N GLY A 14 19.64 -10.43 10.81
CA GLY A 14 18.92 -11.24 11.79
C GLY A 14 18.87 -10.67 13.21
N GLU A 15 19.65 -9.63 13.50
CA GLU A 15 19.65 -8.90 14.77
C GLU A 15 18.88 -7.56 14.69
N GLU A 16 18.23 -7.25 13.57
CA GLU A 16 17.60 -5.94 13.31
C GLU A 16 16.60 -5.56 14.41
N GLN A 17 15.72 -6.49 14.78
CA GLN A 17 14.75 -6.27 15.85
C GLN A 17 15.40 -6.02 17.21
N ARG A 18 16.46 -6.78 17.53
CA ARG A 18 17.20 -6.63 18.79
C ARG A 18 17.96 -5.30 18.81
N PHE A 19 18.48 -4.87 17.67
CA PHE A 19 19.12 -3.57 17.52
C PHE A 19 18.16 -2.44 17.83
N ILE A 20 16.97 -2.43 17.21
CA ILE A 20 15.92 -1.43 17.48
C ILE A 20 15.58 -1.37 18.97
N GLN A 21 15.31 -2.53 19.58
CA GLN A 21 14.98 -2.62 21.00
C GLN A 21 16.12 -2.15 21.92
N ARG A 22 17.38 -2.38 21.54
CA ARG A 22 18.54 -1.88 22.30
C ARG A 22 18.62 -0.36 22.23
N VAL A 23 18.49 0.21 21.05
CA VAL A 23 18.52 1.68 20.85
C VAL A 23 17.38 2.33 21.62
N GLU A 24 16.15 1.83 21.48
CA GLU A 24 14.96 2.36 22.18
C GLU A 24 15.12 2.34 23.70
N LYS A 25 15.77 1.32 24.26
CA LYS A 25 16.04 1.23 25.72
C LYS A 25 17.15 2.17 26.19
N GLN A 26 18.07 2.53 25.31
CA GLN A 26 19.18 3.43 25.62
C GLN A 26 18.76 4.90 25.55
N VAL A 27 17.65 5.21 24.87
CA VAL A 27 17.01 6.53 24.95
C VAL A 27 16.34 6.67 26.33
N PRO A 28 16.62 7.74 27.11
CA PRO A 28 16.02 7.93 28.42
C PRO A 28 14.49 7.91 28.37
N LEU A 29 13.86 7.12 29.25
CA LEU A 29 12.40 6.98 29.34
C LEU A 29 11.67 8.19 29.96
N ALA A 30 12.36 9.28 30.31
CA ALA A 30 11.75 10.46 30.89
C ALA A 30 11.56 11.54 29.81
N GLY A 31 10.32 11.68 29.32
CA GLY A 31 9.80 12.88 28.64
C GLY A 31 10.67 13.48 27.52
N ARG A 32 10.83 12.78 26.40
CA ARG A 32 11.48 13.29 25.16
C ARG A 32 12.95 13.72 25.31
N GLY A 33 13.81 12.76 25.68
CA GLY A 33 15.22 12.75 25.25
C GLY A 33 16.19 13.68 25.98
N ASP A 34 17.47 13.36 25.82
CA ASP A 34 18.54 14.36 25.92
C ASP A 34 18.23 15.46 24.89
N PRO A 35 18.18 16.76 25.27
CA PRO A 35 17.86 17.85 24.34
C PRO A 35 18.80 17.91 23.12
N GLU A 36 19.95 17.23 23.16
CA GLU A 36 20.88 17.11 22.04
C GLU A 36 20.56 15.97 21.04
N ILE A 37 19.61 15.08 21.39
CA ILE A 37 19.15 13.99 20.52
C ILE A 37 17.81 14.40 19.90
N PRO A 38 17.77 14.69 18.58
CA PRO A 38 16.53 15.04 17.91
C PRO A 38 15.55 13.84 17.91
N PRO A 39 14.24 14.08 17.74
CA PRO A 39 13.28 12.99 17.58
C PRO A 39 13.64 12.14 16.36
N PHE A 40 13.68 10.83 16.54
CA PHE A 40 14.02 9.89 15.48
C PHE A 40 13.19 8.60 15.56
N HIS A 41 13.08 7.90 14.44
CA HIS A 41 12.46 6.58 14.36
C HIS A 41 13.35 5.62 13.57
N LEU A 42 13.52 4.40 14.07
CA LEU A 42 14.15 3.31 13.32
C LEU A 42 13.06 2.52 12.59
N ARG A 43 13.02 2.66 11.27
CA ARG A 43 12.05 1.99 10.40
C ARG A 43 12.62 0.68 9.86
N TRP A 44 11.85 -0.38 9.99
CA TRP A 44 12.21 -1.71 9.50
C TRP A 44 11.12 -2.29 8.58
N PRO A 45 11.15 -1.95 7.27
CA PRO A 45 10.22 -2.48 6.30
C PRO A 45 10.34 -4.00 6.20
N ARG A 46 9.22 -4.68 6.46
CA ARG A 46 9.07 -6.13 6.42
C ARG A 46 7.90 -6.49 5.53
N ARG A 47 7.85 -7.75 5.10
CA ARG A 47 6.79 -8.29 4.26
C ARG A 47 6.24 -9.58 4.83
N LYS A 48 4.92 -9.73 4.73
CA LYS A 48 4.22 -10.96 5.07
C LYS A 48 4.30 -11.92 3.88
N LEU A 49 4.72 -13.15 4.14
CA LEU A 49 4.76 -14.25 3.18
C LEU A 49 3.98 -15.44 3.72
N VAL A 50 3.19 -16.08 2.86
CA VAL A 50 2.54 -17.36 3.19
C VAL A 50 3.41 -18.49 2.66
N ILE A 51 4.03 -19.25 3.56
CA ILE A 51 4.84 -20.44 3.23
C ILE A 51 4.07 -21.72 3.56
N ARG A 52 4.28 -22.79 2.79
CA ARG A 52 3.79 -24.12 3.14
C ARG A 52 4.88 -24.87 3.92
N ARG A 53 4.56 -25.32 5.13
CA ARG A 53 5.45 -26.13 5.97
C ARG A 53 4.64 -27.30 6.55
N LYS A 54 5.09 -28.54 6.30
CA LYS A 54 4.39 -29.77 6.72
C LYS A 54 2.90 -29.78 6.32
N GLY A 55 2.61 -29.44 5.07
CA GLY A 55 1.23 -29.38 4.53
C GLY A 55 0.38 -28.18 4.97
N LYS A 56 0.76 -27.45 6.03
CA LYS A 56 0.02 -26.29 6.54
C LYS A 56 0.55 -24.98 5.95
N ARG A 57 -0.36 -24.03 5.69
CA ARG A 57 -0.01 -22.64 5.31
C ARG A 57 0.33 -21.86 6.58
N ILE A 58 1.55 -21.32 6.65
CA ILE A 58 2.03 -20.52 7.77
C ILE A 58 2.36 -19.12 7.25
N SER A 59 1.81 -18.10 7.90
CA SER A 59 2.19 -16.71 7.67
C SER A 59 3.52 -16.44 8.35
N THR A 60 4.44 -15.80 7.65
CA THR A 60 5.79 -15.50 8.13
C THR A 60 6.18 -14.10 7.71
N ILE A 61 6.76 -13.35 8.65
CA ILE A 61 7.27 -11.99 8.39
C ILE A 61 8.76 -12.09 8.08
N ARG A 62 9.21 -11.37 7.05
CA ARG A 62 10.61 -11.31 6.61
C ARG A 62 11.02 -9.85 6.31
N PRO A 63 12.27 -9.47 6.56
CA PRO A 63 12.78 -8.13 6.21
C PRO A 63 12.81 -7.94 4.70
N ILE A 64 12.49 -6.73 4.22
CA ILE A 64 12.64 -6.33 2.82
C ILE A 64 14.11 -6.20 2.46
N PHE A 65 14.86 -5.49 3.31
CA PHE A 65 16.29 -5.34 3.20
C PHE A 65 16.95 -6.02 4.43
N PRO A 66 17.35 -7.30 4.33
CA PRO A 66 18.00 -8.00 5.44
C PRO A 66 19.31 -7.30 5.82
N GLY A 67 19.51 -7.02 7.11
CA GLY A 67 20.68 -6.29 7.62
C GLY A 67 20.59 -4.77 7.47
N TYR A 68 19.44 -4.21 7.07
CA TYR A 68 19.26 -2.76 6.91
C TYR A 68 18.07 -2.22 7.69
N LEU A 69 18.28 -1.04 8.26
CA LEU A 69 17.29 -0.20 8.92
C LEU A 69 17.32 1.20 8.30
N PHE A 70 16.20 1.91 8.37
CA PHE A 70 16.11 3.29 7.92
C PHE A 70 15.83 4.21 9.10
N LEU A 71 16.75 5.13 9.38
CA LEU A 71 16.61 6.16 10.40
C LEU A 71 15.85 7.33 9.79
N GLU A 72 14.67 7.60 10.33
CA GLU A 72 13.89 8.81 10.06
C GLU A 72 14.20 9.85 11.12
N ALA A 73 14.81 10.97 10.74
CA ALA A 73 15.20 12.05 11.65
C ALA A 73 15.33 13.38 10.88
N PRO A 74 15.14 14.54 11.53
CA PRO A 74 15.40 15.84 10.88
C PRO A 74 16.89 16.01 10.53
N GLU A 75 17.77 15.49 11.37
CA GLU A 75 19.23 15.48 11.20
C GLU A 75 19.83 14.36 12.03
N VAL A 76 21.10 14.01 11.76
CA VAL A 76 21.86 13.07 12.59
C VAL A 76 22.91 13.83 13.38
N THR A 77 22.56 14.23 14.62
CA THR A 77 23.48 14.91 15.53
C THR A 77 24.58 13.95 16.02
N PRO A 78 25.75 14.46 16.45
CA PRO A 78 26.79 13.61 17.02
C PRO A 78 26.30 12.72 18.17
N PRO A 79 25.49 13.18 19.14
CA PRO A 79 24.92 12.30 20.17
C PRO A 79 24.09 11.14 19.61
N LEU A 80 23.23 11.40 18.62
CA LEU A 80 22.44 10.35 17.95
C LEU A 80 23.33 9.34 17.21
N TYR A 81 24.34 9.82 16.49
CA TYR A 81 25.32 8.96 15.83
C TYR A 81 26.07 8.07 16.84
N HIS A 82 26.53 8.65 17.95
CA HIS A 82 27.25 7.91 18.99
C HIS A 82 26.37 6.89 19.69
N LEU A 83 25.11 7.22 19.96
CA LEU A 83 24.11 6.30 20.49
C LEU A 83 24.01 5.07 19.59
N LEU A 84 23.71 5.26 18.31
CA LEU A 84 23.55 4.19 17.33
C LEU A 84 24.83 3.36 17.16
N ARG A 85 25.99 4.02 17.09
CA ARG A 85 27.29 3.36 16.92
C ARG A 85 27.70 2.50 18.12
N ARG A 86 27.31 2.88 19.34
CA ARG A 86 27.62 2.11 20.57
C ARG A 86 26.67 0.94 20.78
N SER A 87 25.50 0.93 20.14
CA SER A 87 24.57 -0.19 20.23
C SER A 87 25.09 -1.43 19.53
N THR A 88 25.07 -2.57 20.22
CA THR A 88 25.53 -3.86 19.66
C THR A 88 24.77 -4.21 18.38
N GLY A 89 25.50 -4.58 17.33
CA GLY A 89 24.94 -4.95 16.03
C GLY A 89 24.97 -3.84 14.99
N PHE A 90 25.37 -2.61 15.35
CA PHE A 90 25.69 -1.57 14.37
C PHE A 90 26.89 -1.98 13.51
N ILE A 91 26.83 -1.74 12.21
CA ILE A 91 27.96 -1.93 11.28
C ILE A 91 28.39 -0.58 10.74
N ARG A 92 27.51 0.12 10.02
CA ARG A 92 27.81 1.42 9.40
C ARG A 92 26.57 2.17 8.94
N PHE A 93 26.70 3.47 8.71
CA PHE A 93 25.80 4.21 7.83
C PHE A 93 26.15 3.94 6.36
N LEU A 94 25.15 4.04 5.50
CA LEU A 94 25.34 4.06 4.05
C LEU A 94 25.22 5.47 3.48
N PRO A 95 26.00 5.80 2.43
CA PRO A 95 26.92 4.91 1.73
C PRO A 95 28.23 4.64 2.52
N GLU A 96 28.68 5.60 3.32
CA GLU A 96 29.94 5.54 4.07
C GLU A 96 29.79 6.21 5.45
N ASN A 97 30.64 5.83 6.41
CA ASN A 97 30.53 6.31 7.80
C ASN A 97 31.00 7.75 8.02
N HIS A 98 31.78 8.31 7.09
CA HIS A 98 32.41 9.63 7.27
C HIS A 98 31.50 10.78 6.87
N ALA A 99 30.50 10.53 6.02
CA ALA A 99 29.47 11.48 5.63
C ALA A 99 28.09 10.86 5.87
N LEU A 100 27.38 11.38 6.87
CA LEU A 100 26.00 10.97 7.18
C LEU A 100 25.07 11.59 6.13
N THR A 101 25.05 10.98 4.95
CA THR A 101 24.26 11.46 3.83
C THR A 101 22.85 10.88 3.89
N PRO A 102 21.80 11.71 3.77
CA PRO A 102 20.44 11.19 3.66
C PRO A 102 20.28 10.40 2.35
N LEU A 103 19.26 9.55 2.30
CA LEU A 103 18.89 8.79 1.10
C LEU A 103 18.72 9.72 -0.10
N GLY A 104 19.29 9.31 -1.22
CA GLY A 104 19.08 9.94 -2.52
C GLY A 104 17.61 9.88 -2.95
N ALA A 105 17.25 10.67 -3.95
CA ALA A 105 15.86 10.78 -4.40
C ALA A 105 15.26 9.43 -4.83
N GLN A 106 16.06 8.52 -5.37
CA GLN A 106 15.59 7.20 -5.82
C GLN A 106 15.31 6.28 -4.62
N GLU A 107 16.28 6.12 -3.72
CA GLU A 107 16.15 5.30 -2.52
C GLU A 107 15.06 5.83 -1.59
N LEU A 108 14.97 7.16 -1.44
CA LEU A 108 13.96 7.80 -0.61
C LEU A 108 12.55 7.52 -1.14
N ARG A 109 12.34 7.59 -2.46
CA ARG A 109 11.03 7.23 -3.07
C ARG A 109 10.68 5.79 -2.77
N LEU A 110 11.63 4.87 -2.91
CA LEU A 110 11.39 3.45 -2.62
C LEU A 110 11.06 3.23 -1.15
N VAL A 111 11.84 3.78 -0.22
CA VAL A 111 11.61 3.61 1.23
C VAL A 111 10.28 4.22 1.65
N ARG A 112 9.96 5.43 1.21
CA ARG A 112 8.67 6.07 1.47
C ARG A 112 7.50 5.28 0.90
N HIS A 113 7.65 4.77 -0.33
CA HIS A 113 6.65 3.90 -0.95
C HIS A 113 6.35 2.69 -0.07
N LEU A 114 7.39 1.96 0.37
CA LEU A 114 7.22 0.79 1.21
C LEU A 114 6.57 1.15 2.57
N LEU A 115 7.03 2.22 3.22
CA LEU A 115 6.51 2.66 4.51
C LEU A 115 5.09 3.21 4.46
N SER A 116 4.62 3.69 3.30
CA SER A 116 3.22 4.14 3.13
C SER A 116 2.20 3.01 3.36
N PHE A 117 2.62 1.74 3.22
CA PHE A 117 1.80 0.56 3.53
C PHE A 117 2.02 0.03 4.96
N GLY A 118 2.70 0.80 5.81
CA GLY A 118 3.11 0.43 7.16
C GLY A 118 4.43 -0.35 7.21
N GLU A 119 4.89 -0.68 8.42
CA GLU A 119 6.15 -1.41 8.57
C GLU A 119 6.09 -2.88 8.14
N VAL A 120 4.89 -3.47 8.09
CA VAL A 120 4.69 -4.86 7.64
C VAL A 120 3.76 -4.86 6.45
N LEU A 121 4.36 -4.93 5.26
CA LEU A 121 3.68 -5.01 3.98
C LEU A 121 2.82 -6.27 3.91
N LYS A 122 1.56 -6.06 3.57
CA LYS A 122 0.58 -7.11 3.26
C LYS A 122 0.64 -7.49 1.78
N GLU A 123 -0.14 -8.48 1.39
CA GLU A 123 -0.30 -8.85 -0.01
C GLU A 123 -0.96 -7.72 -0.84
N SER A 124 -0.54 -7.61 -2.10
CA SER A 124 -1.18 -6.74 -3.09
C SER A 124 -2.38 -7.42 -3.73
N THR A 125 -3.34 -6.62 -4.17
CA THR A 125 -4.47 -7.07 -4.96
C THR A 125 -4.14 -6.88 -6.43
N VAL A 126 -4.25 -7.93 -7.24
CA VAL A 126 -3.85 -7.92 -8.66
C VAL A 126 -4.89 -8.60 -9.55
N ARG A 127 -4.84 -8.30 -10.85
CA ARG A 127 -5.51 -9.08 -11.91
C ARG A 127 -4.48 -9.48 -12.96
N PHE A 128 -4.86 -10.41 -13.84
CA PHE A 128 -4.10 -10.72 -15.05
C PHE A 128 -4.87 -10.24 -16.28
N ASP A 129 -4.18 -9.63 -17.23
CA ASP A 129 -4.76 -9.27 -18.52
C ASP A 129 -4.83 -10.50 -19.47
N GLU A 130 -5.36 -10.28 -20.67
CA GLU A 130 -5.51 -11.31 -21.71
C GLU A 130 -4.17 -11.93 -22.14
N ASN A 131 -3.08 -11.17 -21.98
CA ASN A 131 -1.71 -11.59 -22.27
C ASN A 131 -1.01 -12.23 -21.05
N SER A 132 -1.77 -12.55 -19.99
CA SER A 132 -1.24 -13.07 -18.72
C SER A 132 -0.22 -12.15 -18.02
N ARG A 133 -0.23 -10.85 -18.31
CA ARG A 133 0.58 -9.86 -17.59
C ARG A 133 -0.11 -9.47 -16.30
N ILE A 134 0.69 -9.32 -15.25
CA ILE A 134 0.20 -8.86 -13.95
C ILE A 134 -0.19 -7.38 -14.04
N VAL A 135 -1.37 -7.05 -13.53
CA VAL A 135 -1.85 -5.68 -13.39
C VAL A 135 -2.19 -5.46 -11.93
N VAL A 136 -1.41 -4.60 -11.27
CA VAL A 136 -1.61 -4.28 -9.86
C VAL A 136 -2.81 -3.36 -9.71
N LYS A 137 -3.67 -3.65 -8.74
CA LYS A 137 -4.80 -2.79 -8.37
C LYS A 137 -4.48 -1.98 -7.14
N GLU A 138 -4.02 -2.65 -6.09
CA GLU A 138 -3.74 -2.03 -4.80
C GLU A 138 -2.60 -2.75 -4.09
N GLY A 139 -1.95 -2.03 -3.18
CA GLY A 139 -0.96 -2.57 -2.25
C GLY A 139 0.48 -2.39 -2.73
N PRO A 140 1.45 -3.03 -2.05
CA PRO A 140 2.84 -2.64 -2.16
C PRO A 140 3.52 -2.83 -3.53
N LEU A 141 2.96 -3.66 -4.40
CA LEU A 141 3.44 -3.83 -5.78
C LEU A 141 3.13 -2.64 -6.69
N GLN A 142 2.24 -1.74 -6.28
CA GLN A 142 1.85 -0.58 -7.08
C GLN A 142 3.07 0.33 -7.30
N GLY A 143 3.32 0.77 -8.53
CA GLY A 143 4.50 1.57 -8.85
C GLY A 143 5.82 0.79 -8.90
N LEU A 144 5.82 -0.51 -8.59
CA LEU A 144 6.97 -1.41 -8.70
C LEU A 144 6.84 -2.37 -9.89
N GLU A 145 5.88 -2.18 -10.80
CA GLU A 145 5.59 -3.10 -11.90
C GLU A 145 6.78 -3.28 -12.84
N GLY A 146 7.52 -2.20 -13.11
CA GLY A 146 8.75 -2.23 -13.92
C GLY A 146 9.94 -2.94 -13.24
N GLN A 147 9.83 -3.21 -11.95
CA GLN A 147 10.85 -3.92 -11.15
C GLN A 147 10.51 -5.40 -10.96
N ILE A 148 9.36 -5.87 -11.48
CA ILE A 148 8.96 -7.28 -11.38
C ILE A 148 9.78 -8.12 -12.36
N VAL A 149 10.63 -8.98 -11.82
CA VAL A 149 11.47 -9.91 -12.60
C VAL A 149 10.73 -11.20 -12.94
N LYS A 150 9.87 -11.68 -12.03
CA LYS A 150 9.15 -12.95 -12.22
C LYS A 150 7.86 -12.99 -11.42
N VAL A 151 6.81 -13.59 -11.99
CA VAL A 151 5.53 -13.82 -11.31
C VAL A 151 5.30 -15.33 -11.13
N ASP A 152 5.11 -15.77 -9.88
CA ASP A 152 4.68 -17.12 -9.51
C ASP A 152 3.21 -17.09 -9.09
N ARG A 153 2.31 -17.32 -10.06
CA ARG A 153 0.86 -17.35 -9.85
C ARG A 153 0.43 -18.47 -8.89
N ARG A 154 1.13 -19.60 -8.90
CA ARG A 154 0.81 -20.76 -8.06
C ARG A 154 1.06 -20.47 -6.57
N LYS A 155 2.09 -19.67 -6.27
CA LYS A 155 2.42 -19.25 -4.91
C LYS A 155 1.82 -17.90 -4.52
N GLY A 156 1.26 -17.15 -5.47
CA GLY A 156 0.78 -15.79 -5.25
C GLY A 156 1.91 -14.83 -4.90
N ARG A 157 3.02 -14.86 -5.66
CA ARG A 157 4.22 -14.07 -5.37
C ARG A 157 4.82 -13.44 -6.61
N ALA A 158 5.18 -12.18 -6.53
CA ALA A 158 5.99 -11.49 -7.52
C ALA A 158 7.41 -11.30 -6.97
N LYS A 159 8.41 -11.78 -7.69
CA LYS A 159 9.81 -11.48 -7.42
C LYS A 159 10.12 -10.10 -8.00
N VAL A 160 10.51 -9.18 -7.13
CA VAL A 160 10.81 -7.78 -7.45
C VAL A 160 12.29 -7.53 -7.18
N GLN A 161 12.95 -6.81 -8.08
CA GLN A 161 14.30 -6.30 -7.87
C GLN A 161 14.23 -4.89 -7.30
N LEU A 162 14.71 -4.70 -6.08
CA LEU A 162 14.77 -3.41 -5.41
C LEU A 162 16.23 -2.99 -5.29
N ASP A 163 16.55 -1.79 -5.74
CA ASP A 163 17.90 -1.25 -5.64
C ASP A 163 17.99 -0.33 -4.40
N LEU A 164 19.05 -0.51 -3.62
CA LEU A 164 19.40 0.37 -2.50
C LEU A 164 20.90 0.69 -2.62
N TYR A 165 21.21 1.90 -3.04
CA TYR A 165 22.55 2.29 -3.49
C TYR A 165 23.06 1.30 -4.57
N GLU A 166 24.30 0.85 -4.47
CA GLU A 166 24.94 -0.05 -5.44
C GLU A 166 24.53 -1.52 -5.27
N THR A 167 23.58 -1.83 -4.37
CA THR A 167 23.15 -3.20 -4.08
C THR A 167 21.73 -3.48 -4.56
N ALA A 168 21.57 -4.51 -5.39
CA ALA A 168 20.27 -5.01 -5.83
C ALA A 168 19.76 -6.15 -4.94
N PHE A 169 18.50 -6.06 -4.52
CA PHE A 169 17.81 -7.04 -3.68
C PHE A 169 16.67 -7.71 -4.44
N LEU A 170 16.72 -9.04 -4.56
CA LEU A 170 15.61 -9.82 -5.13
C LEU A 170 14.69 -10.32 -4.03
N ILE A 171 13.47 -9.79 -3.97
CA ILE A 171 12.50 -10.11 -2.92
C ILE A 171 11.16 -10.57 -3.48
N ASP A 172 10.54 -11.55 -2.82
CA ASP A 172 9.16 -11.94 -3.12
C ASP A 172 8.18 -11.01 -2.40
N LEU A 173 7.29 -10.31 -3.12
CA LEU A 173 6.09 -9.68 -2.57
C LEU A 173 4.87 -10.57 -2.83
N ALA A 174 4.01 -10.72 -1.83
CA ALA A 174 2.80 -11.53 -1.95
C ALA A 174 1.70 -10.77 -2.71
N PHE A 175 0.88 -11.50 -3.46
CA PHE A 175 -0.33 -10.95 -4.05
C PHE A 175 -1.49 -11.94 -4.01
N GLN A 176 -2.70 -11.40 -4.07
CA GLN A 176 -3.95 -12.13 -4.30
C GLN A 176 -4.54 -11.72 -5.65
N VAL A 177 -5.06 -12.71 -6.38
CA VAL A 177 -5.75 -12.46 -7.65
C VAL A 177 -7.20 -12.13 -7.35
N MET A 178 -7.70 -11.01 -7.85
CA MET A 178 -9.13 -10.74 -7.89
C MET A 178 -9.77 -11.67 -8.90
N GLU A 179 -10.77 -12.43 -8.48
CA GLU A 179 -11.67 -13.07 -9.43
C GLU A 179 -12.48 -11.99 -10.13
N LYS A 180 -12.61 -12.10 -11.45
CA LYS A 180 -13.45 -11.22 -12.25
C LYS A 180 -14.88 -11.37 -11.70
N ALA A 181 -15.58 -10.27 -11.45
CA ALA A 181 -17.03 -10.34 -11.24
C ALA A 181 -17.64 -11.11 -12.43
N PRO A 182 -18.62 -12.01 -12.21
CA PRO A 182 -19.26 -12.72 -13.30
C PRO A 182 -19.80 -11.69 -14.29
N ASN A 183 -19.47 -11.84 -15.59
CA ASN A 183 -20.08 -11.02 -16.62
C ASN A 183 -21.61 -11.13 -16.45
N PRO A 184 -22.37 -10.02 -16.43
CA PRO A 184 -23.81 -10.13 -16.53
C PRO A 184 -24.14 -10.91 -17.82
N PRO A 185 -25.11 -11.84 -17.78
CA PRO A 185 -25.46 -12.63 -18.96
C PRO A 185 -25.82 -11.69 -20.11
N PRO A 186 -25.48 -12.05 -21.37
CA PRO A 186 -25.88 -11.25 -22.51
C PRO A 186 -27.40 -11.09 -22.49
N HIS A 187 -27.88 -9.85 -22.57
CA HIS A 187 -29.30 -9.56 -22.75
C HIS A 187 -29.74 -10.24 -24.05
N THR A 188 -30.40 -11.39 -23.93
CA THR A 188 -31.20 -11.95 -25.02
C THR A 188 -32.38 -11.02 -25.21
N SER A 189 -32.26 -10.09 -26.16
CA SER A 189 -33.40 -9.40 -26.76
C SER A 189 -34.22 -10.45 -27.49
N ASP A 190 -35.17 -11.05 -26.78
CA ASP A 190 -36.13 -11.98 -27.35
C ASP A 190 -37.14 -11.21 -28.20
N LEU A 191 -37.12 -11.51 -29.49
CA LEU A 191 -38.06 -11.06 -30.50
C LEU A 191 -39.37 -11.84 -30.32
N SER A 192 -40.20 -11.46 -29.37
CA SER A 192 -41.60 -11.88 -29.37
C SER A 192 -42.39 -11.02 -30.35
N ARG A 193 -42.31 -11.40 -31.63
CA ARG A 193 -43.40 -11.16 -32.59
C ARG A 193 -44.54 -12.11 -32.25
N THR A 194 -45.72 -11.57 -31.95
CA THR A 194 -46.98 -12.27 -32.24
C THR A 194 -48.08 -11.24 -32.51
N PRO A 195 -49.01 -11.53 -33.44
CA PRO A 195 -49.83 -10.54 -34.12
C PRO A 195 -51.22 -10.35 -33.47
N ASP A 196 -51.88 -9.26 -33.86
CA ASP A 196 -53.33 -9.01 -33.74
C ASP A 196 -54.15 -10.23 -34.20
N PRO A 197 -55.33 -10.50 -33.60
CA PRO A 197 -56.54 -9.82 -34.08
C PRO A 197 -57.65 -9.53 -33.03
N GLU A 198 -58.26 -8.36 -33.19
CA GLU A 198 -59.70 -8.12 -33.41
C GLU A 198 -60.78 -8.82 -32.52
N GLN A 199 -61.63 -7.97 -31.90
CA GLN A 199 -63.09 -8.04 -31.73
C GLN A 199 -63.62 -7.87 -30.29
N GLY A 200 -64.59 -6.96 -30.15
CA GLY A 200 -65.81 -7.34 -29.41
C GLY A 200 -66.31 -6.52 -28.22
N ARG A 201 -66.70 -5.26 -28.49
CA ARG A 201 -67.87 -4.53 -27.91
C ARG A 201 -67.81 -3.87 -26.51
N PRO A 202 -68.47 -2.70 -26.37
CA PRO A 202 -68.58 -1.89 -25.14
C PRO A 202 -69.92 -2.10 -24.41
N SER A 203 -70.00 -1.67 -23.14
CA SER A 203 -71.16 -1.08 -22.43
C SER A 203 -70.89 -1.12 -20.92
N ALA A 204 -70.56 -0.01 -20.26
CA ALA A 204 -71.46 1.03 -19.73
C ALA A 204 -71.67 0.85 -18.21
N THR A 205 -71.39 1.91 -17.43
CA THR A 205 -72.36 2.58 -16.53
C THR A 205 -71.70 3.23 -15.29
N ARG A 206 -71.78 4.58 -15.29
CA ARG A 206 -71.94 5.56 -14.18
C ARG A 206 -70.77 5.98 -13.28
N GLU A 207 -70.21 7.16 -13.60
CA GLU A 207 -70.34 8.48 -12.90
C GLU A 207 -70.88 8.57 -11.44
N PRO A 208 -70.75 9.73 -10.76
CA PRO A 208 -69.72 10.80 -10.78
C PRO A 208 -69.27 11.13 -9.31
N ALA A 209 -68.40 12.09 -8.96
CA ALA A 209 -68.55 13.55 -9.06
C ALA A 209 -67.53 14.27 -8.15
N THR A 210 -66.93 15.37 -8.65
CA THR A 210 -66.81 16.69 -7.96
C THR A 210 -65.69 16.83 -6.90
N ARG A 211 -64.79 17.84 -6.84
CA ARG A 211 -64.85 19.30 -7.13
C ARG A 211 -63.41 19.90 -7.15
N GLU A 212 -63.03 20.71 -8.14
CA GLU A 212 -62.85 22.19 -8.12
C GLU A 212 -61.37 22.68 -7.97
N PRO A 213 -61.02 23.93 -8.38
CA PRO A 213 -60.00 24.13 -9.41
C PRO A 213 -58.77 24.95 -8.96
N ALA A 214 -57.75 24.93 -9.82
CA ALA A 214 -56.51 25.70 -9.69
C ALA A 214 -56.63 27.10 -10.31
N THR A 215 -56.31 28.12 -9.52
CA THR A 215 -56.12 29.50 -9.97
C THR A 215 -54.62 29.75 -10.22
N ARG A 216 -54.31 30.31 -11.38
CA ARG A 216 -52.99 30.81 -11.81
C ARG A 216 -52.65 32.13 -11.12
N GLU A 217 -51.38 32.35 -10.81
CA GLU A 217 -50.74 33.66 -11.00
C GLU A 217 -49.22 33.52 -11.19
N PRO A 218 -48.59 34.29 -12.10
CA PRO A 218 -47.16 34.19 -12.41
C PRO A 218 -46.30 35.27 -11.73
N ALA A 219 -44.99 35.06 -11.88
CA ALA A 219 -43.88 35.80 -11.32
C ALA A 219 -43.79 37.29 -11.66
N THR A 220 -43.28 38.05 -10.69
CA THR A 220 -42.61 39.36 -10.74
C THR A 220 -41.88 39.46 -9.39
N ARG A 221 -40.68 39.99 -9.15
CA ARG A 221 -39.47 40.45 -9.86
C ARG A 221 -38.55 40.97 -8.71
N GLU A 222 -37.27 41.17 -8.99
CA GLU A 222 -36.32 41.97 -8.18
C GLU A 222 -35.82 41.25 -6.90
N SER A 223 -34.56 41.35 -6.49
CA SER A 223 -33.71 42.54 -6.46
C SER A 223 -32.23 42.17 -6.34
N LEU A 224 -31.41 43.05 -6.92
CA LEU A 224 -30.01 43.42 -6.61
C LEU A 224 -28.94 42.33 -6.45
#